data_AF-A0A1H3LBS1-F1
#
_entry.id   AF-A0A1H3LBS1-F1
#
_cell.length_a   1.000
_cell.length_b   1.000
_cell.length_c   1.000
_cell.angle_alpha   90.00
_cell.angle_beta   90.00
_cell.angle_gamma   90.00
#
_symmetry.space_group_name_H-M   'P 1'
#
loop_
_entity.id
_entity.type
_entity.pdbx_description
1 polymer ?
#
loop_
_entity_poly.entity_id
_entity_poly.type
_entity_poly.pdbx_seq_one_letter_code
_entity_poly.pdbx_strand_id
1 'polypeptide(L)'
;MAQEPVFQYTHVEAGLVENVVLRPTEATETYPSGWKYTLHLGTLEDLTLVRFDNAHEDTKGHEHHTAAGDVDDVTFPGMEELLVDFWASADEYWEAVGGNPPRPY
;
A
#
# COMPACT_ATOMS: atom_id res chain seq x y z
N MET A 1 -15.35 -17.15 0.87
CA MET A 1 -15.55 -16.34 2.09
C MET A 1 -14.47 -15.26 2.06
N ALA A 2 -14.81 -13.97 2.13
CA ALA A 2 -13.78 -12.94 2.25
C ALA A 2 -13.19 -13.04 3.67
N GLN A 3 -11.90 -13.34 3.78
CA GLN A 3 -11.20 -13.36 5.06
C GLN A 3 -11.08 -11.92 5.58
N GLU A 4 -11.19 -11.71 6.90
CA GLU A 4 -10.93 -10.40 7.49
C GLU A 4 -9.47 -9.98 7.20
N PRO A 5 -9.19 -8.66 7.03
CA PRO A 5 -7.82 -8.22 6.90
C PRO A 5 -7.04 -8.58 8.18
N VAL A 6 -5.84 -9.12 8.02
CA VAL A 6 -4.95 -9.42 9.16
C VAL A 6 -4.37 -8.15 9.75
N PHE A 7 -4.28 -7.11 8.92
CA PHE A 7 -3.83 -5.81 9.31
C PHE A 7 -4.62 -4.73 8.56
N GLN A 8 -5.13 -3.77 9.32
CA GLN A 8 -5.75 -2.57 8.77
C GLN A 8 -5.35 -1.38 9.65
N TYR A 9 -4.77 -0.38 9.02
CA TYR A 9 -4.28 0.83 9.66
C TYR A 9 -4.67 2.04 8.84
N THR A 10 -5.03 3.12 9.53
CA THR A 10 -5.25 4.42 8.89
C THR A 10 -4.77 5.51 9.82
N HIS A 11 -4.01 6.44 9.29
CA HIS A 11 -3.56 7.63 9.99
C HIS A 11 -3.72 8.85 9.11
N VAL A 12 -4.25 9.91 9.72
CA VAL A 12 -4.55 11.17 9.06
C VAL A 12 -3.95 12.28 9.91
N GLU A 13 -3.01 13.00 9.34
CA GLU A 13 -2.31 14.10 10.00
C GLU A 13 -1.75 15.06 8.94
N ALA A 14 -1.71 16.35 9.25
CA ALA A 14 -1.10 17.38 8.40
C ALA A 14 -1.56 17.38 6.91
N GLY A 15 -2.79 16.94 6.63
CA GLY A 15 -3.34 16.86 5.26
C GLY A 15 -2.96 15.60 4.48
N LEU A 16 -2.18 14.71 5.08
CA LEU A 16 -1.83 13.40 4.55
C LEU A 16 -2.72 12.30 5.13
N VAL A 17 -2.91 11.24 4.34
CA VAL A 17 -3.66 10.04 4.68
C VAL A 17 -2.82 8.82 4.35
N GLU A 18 -2.32 8.12 5.36
CA GLU A 18 -1.70 6.81 5.22
C GLU A 18 -2.75 5.73 5.53
N ASN A 19 -3.04 4.85 4.57
CA ASN A 19 -3.97 3.73 4.69
C ASN A 19 -3.28 2.44 4.27
N VAL A 20 -3.28 1.45 5.15
CA VAL A 20 -2.68 0.14 4.90
C VAL A 20 -3.72 -0.93 5.19
N VAL A 21 -3.94 -1.82 4.22
CA VAL A 21 -4.83 -2.97 4.33
C VAL A 21 -4.10 -4.19 3.79
N LEU A 22 -3.92 -5.21 4.63
CA LEU A 22 -3.30 -6.48 4.27
C LEU A 22 -4.27 -7.63 4.55
N ARG A 23 -4.46 -8.51 3.57
CA ARG A 23 -5.35 -9.66 3.69
C ARG A 23 -4.76 -10.89 2.99
N PRO A 24 -4.48 -11.99 3.70
CA PRO A 24 -4.18 -13.25 3.04
C PRO A 24 -5.44 -13.78 2.35
N THR A 25 -5.25 -14.44 1.22
CA THR A 25 -6.35 -14.94 0.40
C THR A 25 -6.00 -16.29 -0.22
N GLU A 26 -6.99 -17.18 -0.26
CA GLU A 26 -6.89 -18.48 -0.94
C GLU A 26 -7.28 -18.38 -2.43
N ALA A 27 -7.73 -17.21 -2.88
CA ALA A 27 -8.10 -16.97 -4.28
C ALA A 27 -6.86 -16.76 -5.16
N THR A 28 -6.00 -17.77 -5.24
CA THR A 28 -4.70 -17.72 -5.93
C THR A 28 -4.81 -17.58 -7.45
N GLU A 29 -5.98 -17.84 -8.03
CA GLU A 29 -6.25 -17.54 -9.45
C GLU A 29 -6.33 -16.03 -9.71
N THR A 30 -6.82 -15.25 -8.75
CA THR A 30 -6.92 -13.77 -8.84
C THR A 30 -5.72 -13.09 -8.17
N TYR A 31 -5.15 -13.70 -7.14
CA TYR A 31 -4.04 -13.20 -6.36
C TYR A 31 -2.95 -14.27 -6.20
N PRO A 32 -2.13 -14.53 -7.24
CA PRO A 32 -1.08 -15.55 -7.21
C PRO A 32 -0.13 -15.47 -6.00
N SER A 33 0.11 -14.27 -5.48
CA SER A 33 0.91 -13.97 -4.28
C SER A 33 0.33 -14.54 -2.99
N GLY A 34 -0.96 -14.92 -2.99
CA GLY A 34 -1.70 -15.31 -1.79
C GLY A 34 -2.12 -14.12 -0.92
N TRP A 35 -1.95 -12.89 -1.40
CA TRP A 35 -2.29 -11.67 -0.68
C TRP A 35 -3.21 -10.78 -1.51
N LYS A 36 -4.08 -10.05 -0.82
CA LYS A 36 -4.79 -8.89 -1.34
C LYS A 36 -4.42 -7.71 -0.46
N TYR A 37 -3.85 -6.67 -1.04
CA TYR A 37 -3.39 -5.53 -0.26
C TYR A 37 -3.65 -4.18 -0.95
N THR A 38 -3.62 -3.14 -0.13
CA THR A 38 -3.57 -1.75 -0.56
C THR A 38 -2.75 -0.98 0.46
N LEU A 39 -1.62 -0.44 0.03
CA LEU A 39 -0.75 0.45 0.79
C LEU A 39 -0.85 1.81 0.12
N HIS A 40 -1.38 2.81 0.80
CA HIS A 40 -1.69 4.09 0.18
C HIS A 40 -1.23 5.23 1.08
N LEU A 41 -0.48 6.16 0.50
CA LEU A 41 -0.26 7.49 1.02
C LEU A 41 -0.79 8.50 0.00
N GLY A 42 -1.69 9.36 0.47
CA GLY A 42 -2.25 10.43 -0.35
C GLY A 42 -2.55 11.67 0.47
N THR A 43 -3.16 12.66 -0.18
CA THR A 43 -3.63 13.89 0.46
C THR A 43 -5.14 13.86 0.65
N LEU A 44 -5.65 14.75 1.51
CA LEU A 44 -7.09 15.00 1.63
C LEU A 44 -7.74 15.59 0.37
N GLU A 45 -6.93 15.99 -0.62
CA GLU A 45 -7.37 16.53 -1.91
C GLU A 45 -7.31 15.47 -3.03
N ASP A 46 -7.37 14.18 -2.65
CA ASP A 46 -7.39 13.03 -3.56
C ASP A 46 -6.12 12.86 -4.42
N LEU A 47 -4.99 13.48 -4.05
CA LEU A 47 -3.71 13.25 -4.70
C LEU A 47 -3.07 11.96 -4.14
N THR A 48 -2.76 11.01 -5.02
CA THR A 48 -1.93 9.85 -4.66
C THR A 48 -0.46 10.24 -4.68
N LEU A 49 0.22 10.07 -3.55
CA LEU A 49 1.65 10.33 -3.44
C LEU A 49 2.45 9.04 -3.66
N VAL A 50 2.03 7.96 -2.99
CA VAL A 50 2.57 6.61 -3.13
C VAL A 50 1.42 5.62 -2.95
N ARG A 51 1.26 4.64 -3.85
CA ARG A 51 0.35 3.51 -3.62
C ARG A 51 0.96 2.23 -4.16
N PHE A 52 0.96 1.18 -3.34
CA PHE A 52 1.16 -0.19 -3.80
C PHE A 52 -0.15 -0.94 -3.67
N ASP A 53 -0.60 -1.58 -4.74
CA ASP A 53 -1.74 -2.46 -4.70
C ASP A 53 -1.61 -3.59 -5.72
N ASN A 54 -2.50 -4.57 -5.63
CA ASN A 54 -2.54 -5.70 -6.54
C ASN A 54 -3.96 -5.99 -7.02
N ALA A 55 -4.76 -4.94 -7.26
CA ALA A 55 -6.17 -5.10 -7.60
C ALA A 55 -6.41 -6.04 -8.79
N HIS A 56 -5.46 -6.10 -9.72
CA HIS A 56 -5.48 -6.92 -10.94
C HIS A 56 -4.23 -7.80 -11.06
N GLU A 57 -3.80 -8.45 -9.98
CA GLU A 57 -2.55 -9.23 -9.95
C GLU A 57 -2.44 -10.28 -11.07
N ASP A 58 -3.55 -10.94 -11.41
CA ASP A 58 -3.64 -11.96 -12.45
C ASP A 58 -3.39 -11.45 -13.89
N THR A 59 -3.55 -10.15 -14.13
CA THR A 59 -3.47 -9.55 -15.47
C THR A 59 -2.43 -8.45 -15.60
N LYS A 60 -2.16 -7.71 -14.54
CA LYS A 60 -1.19 -6.60 -14.48
C LYS A 60 -0.05 -6.82 -13.50
N GLY A 61 -0.14 -7.83 -12.64
CA GLY A 61 0.78 -7.99 -11.52
C GLY A 61 0.55 -6.91 -10.45
N HIS A 62 1.64 -6.55 -9.77
CA HIS A 62 1.61 -5.58 -8.67
C HIS A 62 1.81 -4.17 -9.23
N GLU A 63 0.97 -3.24 -8.79
CA GLU A 63 0.96 -1.85 -9.28
C GLU A 63 1.64 -0.95 -8.22
N HIS A 64 2.51 -0.05 -8.68
CA HIS A 64 3.13 1.01 -7.88
C HIS A 64 2.83 2.37 -8.50
N HIS A 65 2.05 3.18 -7.79
CA HIS A 65 1.66 4.51 -8.19
C HIS A 65 2.46 5.54 -7.41
N THR A 66 3.01 6.52 -8.11
CA THR A 66 3.67 7.67 -7.49
C THR A 66 3.12 8.97 -8.07
N ALA A 67 3.37 10.09 -7.39
CA ALA A 67 3.06 11.41 -7.95
C ALA A 67 3.78 11.70 -9.29
N ALA A 68 4.84 10.96 -9.62
CA ALA A 68 5.59 11.08 -10.87
C ALA A 68 5.07 10.16 -12.00
N GLY A 69 4.20 9.21 -11.69
CA GLY A 69 3.66 8.24 -12.64
C GLY A 69 3.46 6.84 -12.04
N ASP A 70 2.83 5.99 -12.84
CA ASP A 70 2.44 4.63 -12.47
C ASP A 70 3.39 3.59 -13.10
N VAL A 71 3.69 2.54 -12.37
CA VAL A 71 4.45 1.38 -12.81
C VAL A 71 3.62 0.12 -12.57
N ASP A 72 3.30 -0.59 -13.64
CA ASP A 72 2.65 -1.91 -13.59
C ASP A 72 3.71 -3.03 -13.52
N ASP A 73 3.30 -4.22 -13.10
CA ASP A 73 4.12 -5.45 -13.06
C ASP A 73 5.42 -5.31 -12.24
N VAL A 74 5.30 -4.72 -11.05
CA VAL A 74 6.40 -4.65 -10.09
C VAL A 74 6.61 -6.02 -9.46
N THR A 75 7.88 -6.43 -9.31
CA THR A 75 8.23 -7.65 -8.58
C THR A 75 7.68 -7.59 -7.17
N PHE A 76 6.94 -8.61 -6.75
CA PHE A 76 6.49 -8.75 -5.37
C PHE A 76 7.53 -9.47 -4.51
N PRO A 77 8.17 -8.78 -3.57
CA PRO A 77 9.20 -9.38 -2.73
C PRO A 77 8.62 -10.22 -1.58
N GLY A 78 7.32 -10.11 -1.33
CA GLY A 78 6.65 -10.57 -0.11
C GLY A 78 6.10 -9.39 0.70
N MET A 79 5.12 -9.66 1.56
CA MET A 79 4.39 -8.59 2.24
C MET A 79 5.23 -7.76 3.20
N GLU A 80 6.15 -8.38 3.93
CA GLU A 80 6.98 -7.68 4.92
C GLU A 80 7.95 -6.71 4.23
N GLU A 81 8.65 -7.16 3.18
CA GLU A 81 9.58 -6.32 2.42
C GLU A 81 8.83 -5.20 1.68
N LEU A 82 7.66 -5.50 1.08
CA LEU A 82 6.82 -4.49 0.44
C LEU A 82 6.34 -3.41 1.42
N LEU A 83 6.02 -3.79 2.67
CA LEU A 83 5.58 -2.84 3.68
C LEU A 83 6.72 -1.91 4.13
N VAL A 84 7.94 -2.44 4.26
CA VAL A 84 9.15 -1.65 4.53
C VAL A 84 9.41 -0.65 3.41
N ASP A 85 9.33 -1.09 2.14
CA ASP A 85 9.50 -0.21 0.99
C ASP A 85 8.47 0.91 0.95
N PHE A 86 7.19 0.56 1.19
CA PHE A 86 6.12 1.54 1.27
C PHE A 86 6.36 2.59 2.35
N TRP A 87 6.72 2.16 3.56
CA TRP A 87 6.97 3.07 4.67
C TRP A 87 8.20 3.95 4.47
N ALA A 88 9.26 3.41 3.87
CA ALA A 88 10.43 4.20 3.51
C ALA A 88 10.05 5.33 2.52
N SER A 89 9.23 5.03 1.51
CA SER A 89 8.71 6.06 0.60
C SER A 89 7.73 7.03 1.28
N ALA A 90 6.89 6.55 2.19
CA ALA A 90 5.94 7.38 2.91
C ALA A 90 6.63 8.34 3.88
N ASP A 91 7.75 7.92 4.48
CA ASP A 91 8.53 8.73 5.42
C ASP A 91 9.08 10.00 4.76
N GLU A 92 9.47 9.96 3.48
CA GLU A 92 9.89 11.17 2.75
C GLU A 92 8.83 12.28 2.79
N TYR A 93 7.54 11.91 2.79
CA TYR A 93 6.43 12.85 2.87
C TYR A 93 6.06 13.22 4.31
N TRP A 94 6.09 12.25 5.24
CA TRP A 94 5.83 12.53 6.65
C TRP A 94 6.88 13.45 7.26
N GLU A 95 8.16 13.24 6.95
CA GLU A 95 9.25 14.11 7.38
C GLU A 95 9.06 15.54 6.86
N ALA A 96 8.60 15.71 5.62
CA ALA A 96 8.36 17.02 5.02
C ALA A 96 7.27 17.83 5.75
N VAL A 97 6.32 17.16 6.40
CA VAL A 97 5.25 17.79 7.20
C VAL A 97 5.48 17.69 8.71
N GLY A 98 6.59 17.07 9.14
CA GLY A 98 6.91 16.84 10.55
C GLY A 98 5.99 15.85 11.26
N GLY A 99 5.34 14.96 10.50
CA GLY A 99 4.44 13.94 11.04
C GLY A 99 5.16 12.67 11.47
N ASN A 100 4.52 11.88 12.33
CA ASN A 100 5.09 10.64 12.85
C ASN A 100 4.01 9.55 13.03
N PRO A 101 3.63 8.85 11.94
CA PRO A 101 2.59 7.83 11.97
C PRO A 101 2.93 6.69 12.95
N PRO A 102 2.00 6.25 13.82
CA PRO A 102 2.28 5.25 14.85
C PRO A 102 2.47 3.80 14.36
N ARG A 103 2.25 3.52 13.06
CA ARG A 103 2.48 2.23 12.34
C ARG A 103 2.50 0.98 13.24
N PRO A 104 1.33 0.46 13.66
CA PRO A 104 1.22 -0.56 14.70
C PRO A 104 1.49 -2.02 14.24
N TYR A 105 2.25 -2.23 13.16
CA TYR A 105 2.52 -3.57 12.59
C TYR A 105 3.94 -4.02 12.86
#